data_AF-A0A6N7KZW3-F1
#
_entry.id   AF-A0A6N7KZW3-F1
#
_cell.length_a   1.000
_cell.length_b   1.000
_cell.length_c   1.000
_cell.angle_alpha   90.00
_cell.angle_beta   90.00
_cell.angle_gamma   90.00
#
_symmetry.space_group_name_H-M   'P 1'
#
loop_
_entity.id
_entity.type
_entity.pdbx_description
1 polymer ?
#
loop_
_entity_poly.entity_id
_entity_poly.type
_entity_poly.pdbx_seq_one_letter_code
_entity_poly.pdbx_strand_id
1 'polypeptide(L)'
;MAQTLTELAHRGVTVRPGSVADVIERNITTVAQRLGIQERSAWRYFDAAALADSIAGQHQEFKDSSDAGGVGQTPMPPVGNPELALILAGVPDALAETGGDLYQVIVNVAVNAWMAGHIHGEDGCAGCEGSRGPAGHDWEARMKAITAQIPDIDKWFDRRVWTEAMNDSGFAVTRH
;
A
#
# COMPACT_ATOMS: atom_id res chain seq x y z
N MET A 1 -7.95 19.55 -11.49
CA MET A 1 -7.00 18.43 -11.36
C MET A 1 -5.54 18.90 -11.31
N ALA A 2 -4.97 19.45 -12.39
CA ALA A 2 -3.55 19.87 -12.39
C ALA A 2 -3.20 20.86 -11.26
N GLN A 3 -4.04 21.87 -11.03
CA GLN A 3 -3.88 22.81 -9.92
C GLN A 3 -3.96 22.13 -8.55
N THR A 4 -4.93 21.23 -8.32
CA THR A 4 -5.05 20.45 -7.07
C THR A 4 -3.82 19.59 -6.80
N LEU A 5 -3.24 18.98 -7.84
CA LEU A 5 -2.00 18.19 -7.72
C LEU A 5 -0.79 19.06 -7.36
N THR A 6 -0.68 20.26 -7.95
CA THR A 6 0.35 21.24 -7.59
C THR A 6 0.21 21.67 -6.12
N GLU A 7 -1.01 21.93 -5.67
CA GLU A 7 -1.31 22.31 -4.29
C GLU A 7 -1.00 21.18 -3.29
N LEU A 8 -1.27 19.92 -3.65
CA LEU A 8 -0.91 18.74 -2.86
C LEU A 8 0.62 18.56 -2.78
N ALA A 9 1.33 18.77 -3.89
CA ALA A 9 2.78 18.73 -3.92
C ALA A 9 3.42 19.81 -3.03
N HIS A 10 2.84 21.02 -2.99
CA HIS A 10 3.28 22.09 -2.09
C HIS A 10 3.12 21.73 -0.60
N ARG A 11 2.15 20.87 -0.29
CA ARG A 11 1.86 20.36 1.07
C ARG A 11 2.62 19.07 1.40
N GLY A 12 3.50 18.60 0.51
CA GLY A 12 4.27 17.37 0.68
C GLY A 12 3.43 16.08 0.60
N VAL A 13 2.19 16.15 0.09
CA VAL A 13 1.31 14.99 -0.03
C VAL A 13 1.38 14.46 -1.47
N THR A 14 1.80 13.21 -1.63
CA THR A 14 1.85 12.55 -2.94
C THR A 14 0.65 11.62 -3.08
N VAL A 15 -0.30 11.99 -3.95
CA VAL A 15 -1.49 11.19 -4.26
C VAL A 15 -1.50 10.86 -5.76
N ARG A 16 -1.97 9.66 -6.14
CA ARG A 16 -2.14 9.31 -7.56
C ARG A 16 -3.16 10.27 -8.22
N PRO A 17 -2.90 10.78 -9.44
CA PRO A 17 -3.81 11.68 -10.15
C PRO A 17 -5.24 11.15 -10.31
N GLY A 18 -5.41 9.83 -10.52
CA GLY A 18 -6.74 9.20 -10.61
C GLY A 18 -7.56 9.32 -9.33
N SER A 19 -6.93 9.08 -8.17
CA SER A 19 -7.60 9.26 -6.88
C SER A 19 -7.97 10.72 -6.62
N VAL A 20 -7.18 11.68 -7.10
CA VAL A 20 -7.54 13.11 -7.03
C VAL A 20 -8.73 13.42 -7.93
N ALA A 21 -8.82 12.79 -9.12
CA ALA A 21 -9.97 12.95 -10.01
C ALA A 21 -11.26 12.40 -9.38
N ASP A 22 -11.22 11.21 -8.77
CA ASP A 22 -12.37 10.60 -8.09
C ASP A 22 -12.88 11.47 -6.92
N VAL A 23 -11.95 12.06 -6.16
CA VAL A 23 -12.30 12.96 -5.05
C VAL A 23 -12.88 14.27 -5.57
N ILE A 24 -12.36 14.82 -6.68
CA ILE A 24 -12.94 16.00 -7.35
C ILE A 24 -14.37 15.70 -7.78
N GLU A 25 -14.60 14.59 -8.48
CA GLU A 25 -15.93 14.19 -8.95
C GLU A 25 -16.91 14.07 -7.78
N ARG A 26 -16.51 13.35 -6.73
CA ARG A 26 -17.33 13.19 -5.52
C ARG A 26 -17.62 14.52 -4.83
N ASN A 27 -16.65 15.45 -4.79
CA ASN A 27 -16.84 16.78 -4.21
C ASN A 27 -17.83 17.60 -5.04
N ILE A 28 -17.69 17.61 -6.36
CA ILE A 28 -18.60 18.31 -7.28
C ILE A 28 -20.03 17.78 -7.15
N THR A 29 -20.23 16.46 -7.14
CA THR A 29 -21.54 15.85 -6.91
C THR A 29 -22.12 16.24 -5.55
N THR A 30 -21.30 16.24 -4.49
CA THR A 30 -21.73 16.63 -3.14
C THR A 30 -22.17 18.09 -3.08
N VAL A 31 -21.42 19.01 -3.70
CA VAL A 31 -21.75 20.44 -3.77
C VAL A 31 -23.03 20.65 -4.58
N ALA A 32 -23.16 19.96 -5.72
CA ALA A 32 -24.35 20.01 -6.57
C ALA A 32 -25.61 19.59 -5.80
N GLN A 33 -25.53 18.48 -5.06
CA GLN A 33 -26.62 17.96 -4.24
C GLN A 33 -27.00 18.91 -3.10
N ARG A 34 -26.01 19.45 -2.37
CA ARG A 34 -26.25 20.38 -1.25
C ARG A 34 -26.90 21.69 -1.67
N LEU A 35 -26.55 22.20 -2.85
CA LEU A 35 -27.07 23.45 -3.39
C LEU A 35 -28.31 23.25 -4.28
N GLY A 36 -28.69 22.00 -4.58
CA GLY A 36 -29.80 21.69 -5.48
C GLY A 36 -29.56 22.18 -6.92
N ILE A 37 -28.30 22.21 -7.36
CA ILE A 37 -27.89 22.71 -8.68
C ILE A 37 -27.34 21.57 -9.55
N GLN A 38 -27.23 21.82 -10.85
CA GLN A 38 -26.55 20.89 -11.75
C GLN A 38 -25.04 20.85 -11.48
N GLU A 39 -24.42 19.67 -11.63
CA GLU A 39 -22.97 19.46 -11.42
C GLU A 39 -22.10 20.40 -12.25
N ARG A 40 -22.51 20.70 -13.49
CA ARG A 40 -21.84 21.69 -14.34
C ARG A 40 -21.77 23.09 -13.70
N SER A 41 -22.77 23.46 -12.90
CA SER A 41 -22.81 24.73 -12.18
C SER A 41 -22.02 24.68 -10.87
N ALA A 42 -21.87 23.49 -10.26
CA ALA A 42 -21.11 23.29 -9.03
C ALA A 42 -19.60 23.55 -9.21
N TRP A 43 -19.07 23.39 -10.42
CA TRP A 43 -17.69 23.75 -10.76
C TRP A 43 -17.31 25.21 -10.46
N ARG A 44 -18.27 26.13 -10.41
CA ARG A 44 -18.01 27.54 -10.04
C ARG A 44 -17.60 27.70 -8.57
N TYR A 45 -17.90 26.71 -7.74
CA TYR A 45 -17.56 26.68 -6.32
C TYR A 45 -16.37 25.77 -6.02
N PHE A 46 -15.73 25.21 -7.06
CA PHE A 46 -14.58 24.34 -6.89
C PHE A 46 -13.34 25.15 -6.49
N ASP A 47 -12.78 24.83 -5.33
CA ASP A 47 -11.52 25.38 -4.84
C ASP A 47 -10.47 24.26 -4.76
N ALA A 48 -9.43 24.40 -5.58
CA ALA A 48 -8.34 23.42 -5.67
C ALA A 48 -7.47 23.39 -4.41
N ALA A 49 -7.26 24.52 -3.74
CA ALA A 49 -6.45 24.62 -2.54
C ALA A 49 -7.20 24.04 -1.34
N ALA A 50 -8.47 24.42 -1.16
CA ALA A 50 -9.31 23.87 -0.10
C ALA A 50 -9.51 22.34 -0.24
N LEU A 51 -9.60 21.84 -1.48
CA LEU A 51 -9.63 20.40 -1.71
C LEU A 51 -8.31 19.73 -1.34
N ALA A 52 -7.17 20.33 -1.71
CA ALA A 52 -5.86 19.82 -1.32
C ALA A 52 -5.66 19.82 0.21
N ASP A 53 -6.15 20.85 0.90
CA ASP A 53 -6.17 20.93 2.36
C ASP A 53 -7.03 19.82 2.97
N SER A 54 -8.23 19.57 2.43
CA SER A 54 -9.09 18.48 2.90
C SER A 54 -8.46 17.10 2.70
N ILE A 55 -7.79 16.86 1.56
CA ILE A 55 -7.10 15.59 1.28
C ILE A 55 -5.88 15.44 2.21
N ALA A 56 -5.10 16.50 2.40
CA ALA A 56 -3.96 16.51 3.33
C ALA A 56 -4.41 16.27 4.78
N GLY A 57 -5.51 16.92 5.18
CA GLY A 57 -6.16 16.73 6.47
C GLY A 57 -6.62 15.29 6.68
N GLN A 58 -7.34 14.69 5.72
CA GLN A 58 -7.75 13.28 5.81
C GLN A 58 -6.57 12.32 5.88
N HIS A 59 -5.49 12.59 5.12
CA HIS A 59 -4.28 11.78 5.18
C HIS A 59 -3.56 11.90 6.52
N GLN A 60 -3.58 13.09 7.12
CA GLN A 60 -3.03 13.33 8.46
C GLN A 60 -3.92 12.74 9.55
N GLU A 61 -5.24 12.91 9.49
CA GLU A 61 -6.20 12.28 10.40
C GLU A 61 -6.15 10.75 10.33
N PHE A 62 -5.92 10.16 9.15
CA PHE A 62 -5.71 8.73 9.01
C PHE A 62 -4.42 8.28 9.72
N LYS A 63 -3.34 9.05 9.61
CA LYS A 63 -2.10 8.80 10.37
C LYS A 63 -2.32 8.97 11.87
N ASP A 64 -2.89 10.09 12.29
CA ASP A 64 -3.11 10.45 13.68
C ASP A 64 -4.10 9.49 14.36
N SER A 65 -5.13 9.01 13.65
CA SER A 65 -6.06 7.98 14.16
C SER A 65 -5.44 6.59 14.22
N SER A 66 -4.52 6.27 13.30
CA SER A 66 -3.69 5.06 13.39
C SER A 66 -2.75 5.13 14.60
N ASP A 67 -2.21 6.31 14.91
CA ASP A 67 -1.30 6.51 16.03
C ASP A 67 -2.04 6.61 17.40
N ALA A 68 -3.23 7.22 17.44
CA ALA A 68 -4.00 7.47 18.67
C ALA A 68 -4.91 6.30 19.10
N GLY A 69 -5.31 5.43 18.17
CA GLY A 69 -6.26 4.34 18.46
C GLY A 69 -5.67 3.12 19.16
N GLY A 70 -4.34 3.00 19.26
CA GLY A 70 -3.69 1.76 19.71
C GLY A 70 -4.01 0.54 18.82
N VAL A 71 -4.72 0.73 17.72
CA VAL A 71 -4.79 -0.19 16.59
C VAL A 71 -3.41 -0.15 15.99
N GLY A 72 -2.58 -1.12 16.36
CA GLY A 72 -1.19 -1.21 15.92
C GLY A 72 -1.08 -0.94 14.43
N GLN A 73 -0.02 -0.23 14.04
CA GLN A 73 0.40 -0.04 12.65
C GLN A 73 -0.01 -1.26 11.83
N THR A 74 -0.61 -1.03 10.64
CA THR A 74 -0.93 -2.12 9.71
C THR A 74 0.24 -3.08 9.72
N PRO A 75 0.03 -4.33 10.14
CA PRO A 75 1.12 -5.19 10.54
C PRO A 75 1.83 -5.58 9.25
N MET A 76 2.86 -4.82 8.93
CA MET A 76 3.70 -4.99 7.77
C MET A 76 5.04 -5.50 8.28
N PRO A 77 5.61 -6.54 7.66
CA PRO A 77 6.94 -6.97 8.01
C PRO A 77 7.93 -5.82 7.85
N PRO A 78 8.96 -5.73 8.71
CA PRO A 78 10.00 -4.71 8.55
C PRO A 78 10.70 -4.86 7.20
N VAL A 79 11.19 -3.75 6.65
CA VAL A 79 12.04 -3.78 5.45
C VAL A 79 13.30 -4.61 5.75
N GLY A 80 13.68 -5.51 4.85
CA GLY A 80 14.74 -6.50 5.09
C GLY A 80 14.23 -7.84 5.65
N ASN A 81 12.93 -7.99 5.86
CA ASN A 81 12.35 -9.25 6.29
C ASN A 81 12.43 -10.35 5.20
N PRO A 82 12.95 -11.56 5.51
CA PRO A 82 13.05 -12.66 4.56
C PRO A 82 11.71 -13.10 3.94
N GLU A 83 10.61 -13.06 4.68
CA GLU A 83 9.28 -13.42 4.16
C GLU A 83 8.72 -12.35 3.23
N LEU A 84 8.93 -11.06 3.53
CA LEU A 84 8.62 -9.99 2.60
C LEU A 84 9.45 -10.10 1.31
N ALA A 85 10.73 -10.45 1.43
CA ALA A 85 11.59 -10.69 0.27
C ALA A 85 11.10 -11.88 -0.58
N LEU A 86 10.63 -12.95 0.07
CA LEU A 86 10.02 -14.09 -0.60
C LEU A 86 8.72 -13.73 -1.34
N ILE A 87 7.88 -12.88 -0.73
CA ILE A 87 6.66 -12.36 -1.39
C ILE A 87 7.04 -11.53 -2.62
N LEU A 88 8.06 -10.68 -2.53
CA LEU A 88 8.55 -9.88 -3.67
C LEU A 88 9.16 -10.75 -4.77
N ALA A 89 9.84 -11.83 -4.41
CA ALA A 89 10.44 -12.80 -5.33
C ALA A 89 9.40 -13.50 -6.21
N GLY A 90 8.20 -13.76 -5.69
CA GLY A 90 7.12 -14.43 -6.42
C GLY A 90 6.34 -13.53 -7.38
N VAL A 91 6.54 -12.21 -7.34
CA VAL A 91 5.79 -11.25 -8.18
C VAL A 91 5.97 -11.48 -9.68
N PRO A 92 7.19 -11.67 -10.22
CA PRO A 92 7.38 -11.93 -11.64
C PRO A 92 6.66 -13.21 -12.11
N ASP A 93 6.75 -14.29 -11.32
CA ASP A 93 6.12 -15.58 -11.63
C ASP A 93 4.59 -15.47 -11.58
N ALA A 94 4.04 -14.86 -10.52
CA ALA A 94 2.60 -14.64 -10.39
C ALA A 94 2.05 -13.78 -11.54
N LEU A 95 2.83 -12.81 -12.01
CA LEU A 95 2.44 -11.98 -13.16
C LEU A 95 2.45 -12.78 -14.46
N ALA A 96 3.44 -13.66 -14.66
CA ALA A 96 3.46 -14.57 -15.80
C ALA A 96 2.28 -15.57 -15.77
N GLU A 97 2.00 -16.16 -14.61
CA GLU A 97 0.93 -17.14 -14.40
C GLU A 97 -0.48 -16.55 -14.61
N THR A 98 -0.67 -15.30 -14.22
CA THR A 98 -1.94 -14.57 -14.41
C THR A 98 -2.07 -13.94 -15.79
N GLY A 99 -1.09 -14.11 -16.67
CA GLY A 99 -1.09 -13.51 -18.01
C GLY A 99 -1.01 -11.98 -17.99
N GLY A 100 -0.38 -11.40 -16.95
CA GLY A 100 -0.18 -9.96 -16.82
C GLY A 100 -1.25 -9.22 -16.02
N ASP A 101 -2.11 -9.91 -15.25
CA ASP A 101 -3.10 -9.26 -14.39
C ASP A 101 -2.45 -8.61 -13.16
N LEU A 102 -2.00 -7.37 -13.35
CA LEU A 102 -1.35 -6.59 -12.32
C LEU A 102 -2.24 -6.34 -11.08
N TYR A 103 -3.57 -6.26 -11.26
CA TYR A 103 -4.47 -6.01 -10.13
C TYR A 103 -4.50 -7.23 -9.20
N GLN A 104 -4.66 -8.43 -9.76
CA GLN A 104 -4.62 -9.68 -8.99
C GLN A 104 -3.30 -9.85 -8.24
N VAL A 105 -2.18 -9.58 -8.92
CA VAL A 105 -0.85 -9.68 -8.31
C VAL A 105 -0.66 -8.69 -7.17
N ILE A 106 -1.10 -7.43 -7.33
CA ILE A 106 -1.02 -6.42 -6.25
C ILE A 106 -1.88 -6.83 -5.05
N VAL A 107 -3.10 -7.32 -5.28
CA VAL A 107 -3.97 -7.78 -4.19
C VAL A 107 -3.34 -8.96 -3.45
N ASN A 108 -2.79 -9.93 -4.19
CA ASN A 108 -2.11 -11.08 -3.59
C ASN A 108 -0.91 -10.66 -2.73
N VAL A 109 -0.05 -9.78 -3.24
CA VAL A 109 1.10 -9.24 -2.51
C VAL A 109 0.67 -8.50 -1.24
N ALA A 110 -0.34 -7.63 -1.34
CA ALA A 110 -0.81 -6.84 -0.20
C ALA A 110 -1.38 -7.74 0.92
N VAL A 111 -2.17 -8.76 0.57
CA VAL A 111 -2.74 -9.70 1.54
C VAL A 111 -1.64 -10.55 2.20
N ASN A 112 -0.70 -11.08 1.42
CA ASN A 112 0.39 -11.90 1.97
C ASN A 112 1.34 -11.07 2.85
N ALA A 113 1.64 -9.83 2.47
CA ALA A 113 2.45 -8.95 3.30
C ALA A 113 1.74 -8.62 4.62
N TRP A 114 0.44 -8.33 4.57
CA TRP A 114 -0.36 -8.10 5.78
C TRP A 114 -0.42 -9.32 6.71
N MET A 115 -0.61 -10.53 6.17
CA MET A 115 -0.58 -11.76 6.97
C MET A 115 0.80 -12.00 7.60
N ALA A 116 1.88 -11.81 6.84
CA ALA A 116 3.24 -11.99 7.34
C ALA A 116 3.57 -11.04 8.49
N GLY A 117 3.14 -9.78 8.40
CA GLY A 117 3.34 -8.83 9.48
C GLY A 117 2.46 -9.14 10.70
N HIS A 118 1.28 -9.72 10.51
CA HIS A 118 0.44 -10.18 11.62
C HIS A 118 1.14 -11.29 12.43
N ILE A 119 1.70 -12.28 11.75
CA ILE A 119 2.48 -13.36 12.38
C ILE A 119 3.67 -12.77 13.14
N HIS A 120 4.39 -11.81 12.54
CA HIS A 120 5.48 -11.11 13.20
C HIS A 120 5.03 -10.35 14.47
N GLY A 121 3.90 -9.64 14.40
CA GLY A 121 3.36 -8.86 15.51
C GLY A 121 2.82 -9.70 16.66
N GLU A 122 2.23 -10.86 16.37
CA GLU A 122 1.74 -11.82 17.39
C GLU A 122 2.89 -12.41 18.22
N ASP A 123 4.06 -12.62 17.62
CA ASP A 123 5.25 -13.10 18.32
C ASP A 123 5.93 -12.02 19.18
N GLY A 124 5.90 -10.77 18.71
CA GLY A 124 6.42 -9.61 19.45
C GLY A 124 5.48 -9.05 20.53
N CYS A 125 4.22 -9.48 20.57
CA CYS A 125 3.24 -9.01 21.55
C CYS A 125 3.51 -9.59 22.96
N ALA A 126 3.93 -8.72 23.88
CA ALA A 126 4.02 -9.04 25.30
C ALA A 126 2.61 -9.27 25.88
N GLY A 127 2.37 -10.45 26.47
CA GLY A 127 1.08 -10.83 27.07
C GLY A 127 0.17 -11.65 26.15
N CYS A 128 0.55 -11.85 24.89
CA CYS A 128 -0.20 -12.68 23.92
C CYS A 128 0.24 -14.15 23.94
N GLU A 129 1.17 -14.56 24.81
CA GLU A 129 1.84 -15.88 24.78
C GLU A 129 0.87 -17.07 24.94
N GLY A 130 -0.25 -16.86 25.62
CA GLY A 130 -1.27 -17.89 25.88
C GLY A 130 -2.43 -17.94 24.88
N SER A 131 -2.56 -16.95 23.98
CA SER A 131 -3.57 -16.92 22.90
C SER A 131 -3.02 -17.45 21.57
N ARG A 132 -1.74 -17.83 21.55
CA ARG A 132 -1.07 -18.52 20.46
C ARG A 132 -1.71 -19.90 20.35
N GLY A 133 -2.51 -20.14 19.31
CA GLY A 133 -3.08 -21.46 19.06
C GLY A 133 -2.00 -22.56 19.04
N PRO A 134 -2.36 -23.85 19.01
CA PRO A 134 -1.42 -24.97 19.11
C PRO A 134 -0.32 -25.02 18.03
N ALA A 135 -0.43 -24.18 16.99
CA ALA A 135 0.53 -24.06 15.91
C ALA A 135 1.64 -23.02 16.15
N GLY A 136 1.68 -22.35 17.33
CA GLY A 136 2.69 -21.39 17.80
C GLY A 136 3.78 -21.11 16.77
N HIS A 137 3.50 -20.17 15.87
CA HIS A 137 4.35 -19.93 14.71
C HIS A 137 5.59 -19.19 15.17
N ASP A 138 6.65 -19.92 15.53
CA ASP A 138 7.96 -19.34 15.82
C ASP A 138 8.47 -18.61 14.57
N TRP A 139 8.22 -17.31 14.53
CA TRP A 139 8.60 -16.39 13.49
C TRP A 139 10.10 -16.44 13.24
N GLU A 140 10.89 -16.53 14.31
CA GLU A 140 12.35 -16.57 14.22
C GLU A 140 12.81 -17.86 13.54
N ALA A 141 12.21 -19.00 13.90
CA ALA A 141 12.44 -20.27 13.22
C ALA A 141 12.01 -20.23 11.75
N ARG A 142 10.88 -19.58 11.42
CA ARG A 142 10.42 -19.39 10.04
C ARG A 142 11.40 -18.53 9.24
N MET A 143 11.85 -17.40 9.77
CA MET A 143 12.84 -16.53 9.11
C MET A 143 14.16 -17.26 8.90
N LYS A 144 14.61 -18.04 9.90
CA LYS A 144 15.82 -18.86 9.81
C LYS A 144 15.69 -19.94 8.75
N ALA A 145 14.52 -20.59 8.64
CA ALA A 145 14.26 -21.59 7.62
C ALA A 145 14.27 -21.00 6.21
N ILE A 146 13.62 -19.84 6.00
CA ILE A 146 13.64 -19.14 4.70
C ILE A 146 15.08 -18.78 4.32
N THR A 147 15.83 -18.16 5.24
CA THR A 147 17.22 -17.75 5.01
C THR A 147 18.14 -18.95 4.75
N ALA A 148 17.91 -20.09 5.41
CA ALA A 148 18.69 -21.31 5.17
C ALA A 148 18.42 -21.92 3.79
N GLN A 149 17.17 -21.86 3.31
CA GLN A 149 16.78 -22.36 2.00
C GLN A 149 17.22 -21.42 0.86
N ILE A 150 17.19 -20.11 1.11
CA ILE A 150 17.52 -19.08 0.14
C ILE A 150 18.49 -18.08 0.82
N PRO A 151 19.80 -18.37 0.83
CA PRO A 151 20.80 -17.59 1.57
C PRO A 151 20.93 -16.13 1.12
N ASP A 152 20.53 -15.82 -0.11
CA ASP A 152 20.59 -14.50 -0.73
C ASP A 152 19.19 -13.90 -0.97
N ILE A 153 18.20 -14.28 -0.16
CA ILE A 153 16.79 -13.86 -0.34
C ILE A 153 16.63 -12.34 -0.28
N ASP A 154 17.49 -11.63 0.44
CA ASP A 154 17.46 -10.17 0.55
C ASP A 154 17.75 -9.44 -0.77
N LYS A 155 18.36 -10.12 -1.77
CA LYS A 155 18.57 -9.58 -3.12
C LYS A 155 17.29 -9.09 -3.78
N TRP A 156 16.13 -9.60 -3.38
CA TRP A 156 14.84 -9.20 -3.94
C TRP A 156 14.41 -7.78 -3.53
N PHE A 157 15.07 -7.19 -2.54
CA PHE A 157 14.96 -5.75 -2.26
C PHE A 157 15.88 -4.89 -3.13
N ASP A 158 16.87 -5.47 -3.80
CA ASP A 158 17.68 -4.76 -4.78
C ASP A 158 16.82 -4.46 -6.02
N ARG A 159 16.62 -3.16 -6.26
CA ARG A 159 15.80 -2.67 -7.37
C ARG A 159 16.25 -3.21 -8.72
N ARG A 160 17.55 -3.31 -8.97
CA ARG A 160 18.08 -3.76 -10.26
C ARG A 160 17.78 -5.23 -10.45
N VAL A 161 18.05 -6.06 -9.44
CA VAL A 161 17.74 -7.50 -9.46
C VAL A 161 16.25 -7.74 -9.70
N TRP A 162 15.41 -7.02 -8.97
CA TRP A 162 13.96 -7.16 -9.11
C TRP A 162 13.45 -6.68 -10.49
N THR A 163 14.03 -5.59 -11.01
CA THR A 163 13.66 -5.07 -12.34
C THR A 163 14.07 -6.03 -13.46
N GLU A 164 15.25 -6.65 -13.35
CA GLU A 164 15.72 -7.68 -14.30
C GLU A 164 14.74 -8.87 -14.33
N ALA A 165 14.37 -9.41 -13.17
CA ALA A 165 13.41 -10.52 -13.09
C ALA A 165 12.01 -10.16 -13.62
N MET A 166 11.55 -8.93 -13.38
CA MET A 166 10.28 -8.43 -13.93
C MET A 166 10.32 -8.25 -15.45
N ASN A 167 11.47 -7.95 -16.03
CA ASN A 167 11.61 -7.91 -17.49
C ASN A 167 11.57 -9.33 -18.07
N ASP A 168 12.17 -10.30 -17.38
CA ASP A 168 12.19 -11.71 -17.79
C ASP A 168 10.80 -12.36 -17.77
N SER A 169 9.88 -11.89 -16.91
CA SER A 169 8.48 -12.34 -16.92
C SER A 169 7.71 -11.93 -18.19
N GLY A 170 8.28 -11.04 -19.02
CA GLY A 170 7.63 -10.52 -20.22
C GLY A 170 6.66 -9.36 -19.97
N PHE A 171 6.46 -8.96 -18.71
CA PHE A 171 5.55 -7.90 -18.29
C PHE A 171 6.31 -6.76 -17.60
N ALA A 172 7.07 -6.00 -18.38
CA ALA A 172 7.85 -4.88 -17.88
C ALA A 172 6.98 -3.64 -17.61
N VAL A 173 7.19 -2.99 -16.47
CA VAL A 173 6.63 -1.65 -16.19
C VAL A 173 7.61 -0.59 -16.68
N THR A 174 7.44 -0.11 -17.91
CA THR A 174 8.16 1.06 -18.42
C THR A 174 7.53 2.34 -17.87
N ARG A 175 8.30 3.11 -17.08
CA ARG A 175 7.96 4.51 -16.81
C ARG A 175 8.30 5.34 -18.06
N HIS A 176 7.30 5.99 -18.63
CA HIS A 176 7.49 7.13 -19.53
C HIS A 176 7.64 8.42 -18.72
#